data_AF-A0A553ZQU4-F1
#
_entry.id   AF-A0A553ZQU4-F1
#
_cell.length_a   1.000
_cell.length_b   1.000
_cell.length_c   1.000
_cell.angle_alpha   90.00
_cell.angle_beta   90.00
_cell.angle_gamma   90.00
#
_symmetry.space_group_name_H-M   'P 1'
#
loop_
_entity.id
_entity.type
_entity.pdbx_description
1 polymer ?
#
loop_
_entity_poly.entity_id
_entity_poly.type
_entity_poly.pdbx_seq_one_letter_code
_entity_poly.pdbx_strand_id
1 'polypeptide(L)'
;MSQPRRPADRDRPANWFTRIFGKRRADPFTGGLRTDHGMWTVDRAMRVMATACARENREVPEAQAVLVGADTVRFLLRSPDERPPAGWTADPDARAWTAQLRGIQTAEVEESVREPYPQLVSLGSSSAGFALLNLGDSGGIIALEGDSRRARALVQEWTRELTTNPWSRGVQVVRVGFKPGTADPIGTTEVQSLEDAAAAMSQPAGGVLILASMPGGRDKERVRYLADHPRTPWAVVVLGRGDRPRWRFTLDSRGLIDTRLLPEPVLRPLNPALDTPPLADDVKDVTVTPAPRAAAAPPARPVAGEAAGKKSSSRRSAVLTGSAVVAVCAVTAGLIFFLGDRKSSDSASPASASPAPSSSTAATATAGTGGTGGSPSPTSGDGPAEPNPLGTSLINDATGNCLTGGAGSDGTPLALAPCDGQPNQLWKISEDGTIQTKGLCMDAAWGATEAGTSVQIANCSGNPAQQFSLRNDTLYTSHADKCVREIDHGKSVQLQPCGNGPLELFRRK
;
A
#
# COMPACT_ATOMS: atom_id res chain seq x y z
N MET A 1 -20.51 16.71 71.52
CA MET A 1 -20.74 18.17 71.41
C MET A 1 -19.58 18.74 70.60
N SER A 2 -19.70 18.88 69.29
CA SER A 2 -20.23 20.05 68.54
C SER A 2 -19.13 21.07 68.20
N GLN A 3 -18.91 21.31 66.90
CA GLN A 3 -17.99 22.31 66.31
C GLN A 3 -18.34 23.77 66.71
N PRO A 4 -17.52 24.76 66.31
CA PRO A 4 -17.88 25.49 65.08
C PRO A 4 -16.73 25.82 64.12
N ARG A 5 -17.13 26.28 62.92
CA ARG A 5 -16.37 26.53 61.69
C ARG A 5 -16.07 28.02 61.44
N ARG A 6 -15.21 28.25 60.42
CA ARG A 6 -15.14 29.34 59.39
C ARG A 6 -14.33 30.61 59.73
N PRO A 7 -13.85 31.40 58.72
CA PRO A 7 -14.21 31.41 57.29
C PRO A 7 -13.04 31.35 56.27
N ALA A 8 -13.43 31.22 55.00
CA ALA A 8 -12.61 31.26 53.81
C ALA A 8 -12.14 32.68 53.45
N ASP A 9 -10.98 32.79 52.79
CA ASP A 9 -10.67 33.93 51.93
C ASP A 9 -10.07 33.46 50.60
N ARG A 10 -10.37 34.26 49.59
CA ARG A 10 -10.50 33.97 48.16
C ARG A 10 -9.35 34.65 47.40
N ASP A 11 -9.18 34.23 46.16
CA ASP A 11 -8.67 35.04 45.05
C ASP A 11 -7.16 35.33 44.94
N ARG A 12 -6.45 34.42 44.24
CA ARG A 12 -5.46 34.80 43.23
C ARG A 12 -5.87 34.21 41.87
N PRO A 13 -5.89 35.02 40.79
CA PRO A 13 -6.46 34.62 39.51
C PRO A 13 -5.59 33.56 38.85
N ALA A 14 -6.20 32.41 38.58
CA ALA A 14 -5.62 31.38 37.71
C ALA A 14 -5.52 31.93 36.29
N ASN A 15 -4.31 31.85 35.75
CA ASN A 15 -3.91 32.35 34.43
C ASN A 15 -4.75 31.67 33.32
N TRP A 16 -5.83 32.36 32.92
CA TRP A 16 -6.78 31.88 31.90
C TRP A 16 -6.17 31.88 30.48
N PHE A 17 -5.07 32.59 30.25
CA PHE A 17 -4.40 32.66 28.95
C PHE A 17 -3.63 31.39 28.55
N THR A 18 -3.24 30.53 29.50
CA THR A 18 -2.51 29.28 29.21
C THR A 18 -3.41 28.09 28.87
N ARG A 19 -4.74 28.26 28.84
CA ARG A 19 -5.70 27.21 28.44
C ARG A 19 -6.31 27.39 27.04
N ILE A 20 -5.96 28.44 26.28
CA ILE A 20 -6.54 28.69 24.94
C ILE A 20 -5.50 28.60 23.80
N PHE A 21 -4.18 28.60 24.07
CA PHE A 21 -3.16 28.47 23.01
C PHE A 21 -2.07 27.43 23.27
N GLY A 22 -2.38 26.41 24.06
CA GLY A 22 -1.55 25.20 24.16
C GLY A 22 -1.83 24.24 23.00
N LYS A 23 -1.53 24.62 21.75
CA LYS A 23 -1.42 23.66 20.65
C LYS A 23 -0.27 22.70 20.99
N ARG A 24 -0.57 21.60 21.70
CA ARG A 24 0.16 20.37 21.45
C ARG A 24 -0.09 20.09 19.97
N ARG A 25 0.96 20.19 19.14
CA ARG A 25 0.92 19.57 17.82
C ARG A 25 0.56 18.11 18.10
N ALA A 26 -0.68 17.74 17.79
CA ALA A 26 -1.04 16.35 17.66
C ALA A 26 -0.03 15.75 16.68
N ASP A 27 0.57 14.64 17.08
CA ASP A 27 1.39 13.85 16.19
C ASP A 27 0.49 13.41 15.02
N PRO A 28 0.75 13.79 13.75
CA PRO A 28 -0.20 13.61 12.66
C PRO A 28 -0.45 12.14 12.28
N PHE A 29 0.26 11.18 12.88
CA PHE A 29 0.29 9.80 12.42
C PHE A 29 -0.19 8.76 13.44
N THR A 30 -1.01 9.16 14.41
CA THR A 30 -1.65 8.22 15.35
C THR A 30 -2.85 7.45 14.74
N GLY A 31 -3.11 7.61 13.44
CA GLY A 31 -3.96 6.74 12.64
C GLY A 31 -3.14 6.24 11.46
N GLY A 32 -3.03 4.92 11.31
CA GLY A 32 -2.33 4.33 10.17
C GLY A 32 -2.90 4.88 8.87
N LEU A 33 -2.02 5.35 7.98
CA LEU A 33 -2.37 5.69 6.61
C LEU A 33 -2.86 4.43 5.90
N ARG A 34 -4.16 4.17 5.99
CA ARG A 34 -4.94 3.49 4.95
C ARG A 34 -6.41 3.65 5.28
N THR A 35 -7.08 4.50 4.52
CA THR A 35 -8.38 4.25 3.88
C THR A 35 -8.49 5.20 2.68
N ASP A 36 -8.52 4.62 1.48
CA ASP A 36 -8.83 5.17 0.15
C ASP A 36 -7.92 6.25 -0.45
N HIS A 37 -7.51 7.27 0.30
CA HIS A 37 -6.68 8.35 -0.26
C HIS A 37 -5.27 7.90 -0.64
N GLY A 38 -4.68 6.91 0.04
CA GLY A 38 -3.32 6.43 -0.23
C GLY A 38 -3.19 5.67 -1.55
N MET A 39 -4.11 4.74 -1.83
CA MET A 39 -4.09 3.93 -3.06
C MET A 39 -4.42 4.78 -4.29
N TRP A 40 -5.45 5.63 -4.19
CA TRP A 40 -5.75 6.59 -5.24
C TRP A 40 -4.58 7.56 -5.49
N THR A 41 -3.91 8.03 -4.43
CA THR A 41 -2.75 8.92 -4.58
C THR A 41 -1.61 8.25 -5.31
N VAL A 42 -1.34 6.97 -5.02
CA VAL A 42 -0.29 6.20 -5.71
C VAL A 42 -0.65 5.97 -7.17
N ASP A 43 -1.84 5.46 -7.47
CA ASP A 43 -2.32 5.27 -8.85
C ASP A 43 -2.25 6.57 -9.65
N ARG A 44 -2.76 7.66 -9.08
CA ARG A 44 -2.73 8.98 -9.69
C ARG A 44 -1.31 9.49 -9.90
N ALA A 45 -0.43 9.39 -8.91
CA ALA A 45 0.95 9.85 -9.03
C ALA A 45 1.67 9.12 -10.17
N MET A 46 1.49 7.81 -10.28
CA MET A 46 2.04 7.01 -11.37
C MET A 46 1.49 7.43 -12.74
N ARG A 47 0.16 7.60 -12.86
CA ARG A 47 -0.48 8.01 -14.12
C ARG A 47 -0.12 9.43 -14.53
N VAL A 48 -0.02 10.37 -13.58
CA VAL A 48 0.43 11.75 -13.82
C VAL A 48 1.88 11.76 -14.27
N MET A 49 2.74 10.98 -13.62
CA MET A 49 4.13 10.83 -14.05
C MET A 49 4.19 10.33 -15.49
N ALA A 50 3.49 9.22 -15.78
CA ALA A 50 3.54 8.58 -17.09
C ALA A 50 2.91 9.44 -18.19
N THR A 51 1.87 10.21 -17.87
CA THR A 51 1.31 11.25 -18.76
C THR A 51 2.35 12.34 -19.06
N ALA A 52 3.05 12.83 -18.05
CA ALA A 52 4.09 13.85 -18.24
C ALA A 52 5.25 13.32 -19.11
N CYS A 53 5.65 12.05 -18.92
CA CYS A 53 6.59 11.39 -19.83
C CYS A 53 6.07 11.28 -21.27
N ALA A 54 4.83 10.82 -21.45
CA ALA A 54 4.24 10.66 -22.78
C ALA A 54 4.18 11.97 -23.56
N ARG A 55 3.75 13.07 -22.91
CA ARG A 55 3.67 14.41 -23.50
C ARG A 55 5.02 14.95 -23.96
N GLU A 56 6.09 14.56 -23.29
CA GLU A 56 7.46 14.94 -23.63
C GLU A 56 8.16 13.90 -24.53
N ASN A 57 7.43 12.89 -25.02
CA ASN A 57 7.95 11.80 -25.84
C ASN A 57 9.19 11.12 -25.22
N ARG A 58 9.11 10.84 -23.91
CA ARG A 58 10.17 10.18 -23.14
C ARG A 58 9.66 8.92 -22.46
N GLU A 59 10.59 8.01 -22.17
CA GLU A 59 10.28 6.78 -21.46
C GLU A 59 9.94 7.06 -19.98
N VAL A 60 9.08 6.19 -19.44
CA VAL A 60 8.85 6.12 -17.99
C VAL A 60 10.11 5.54 -17.35
N PRO A 61 10.66 6.16 -16.29
CA PRO A 61 11.89 5.64 -15.67
C PRO A 61 11.62 4.32 -14.94
N GLU A 62 12.65 3.49 -14.78
CA GLU A 62 12.58 2.35 -13.86
C GLU A 62 12.67 2.86 -12.41
N ALA A 63 11.63 2.59 -11.62
CA ALA A 63 11.55 3.01 -10.22
C ALA A 63 11.58 1.80 -9.30
N GLN A 64 12.52 1.79 -8.34
CA GLN A 64 12.65 0.70 -7.35
C GLN A 64 11.63 0.83 -6.23
N ALA A 65 11.29 2.05 -5.83
CA ALA A 65 10.36 2.31 -4.74
C ALA A 65 9.65 3.65 -4.92
N VAL A 66 8.49 3.77 -4.28
CA VAL A 66 7.69 5.00 -4.24
C VAL A 66 7.48 5.38 -2.77
N LEU A 67 7.77 6.63 -2.43
CA LEU A 67 7.54 7.18 -1.10
C LEU A 67 6.46 8.24 -1.18
N VAL A 68 5.38 8.04 -0.43
CA VAL A 68 4.28 9.01 -0.28
C VAL A 68 4.42 9.68 1.08
N GLY A 69 4.97 10.89 1.06
CA GLY A 69 5.10 11.76 2.23
C GLY A 69 3.82 12.52 2.53
N ALA A 70 3.91 13.48 3.46
CA ALA A 70 2.76 14.31 3.85
C ALA A 70 2.32 15.28 2.74
N ASP A 71 3.27 15.81 1.98
CA ASP A 71 3.07 16.83 0.95
C ASP A 71 3.73 16.47 -0.40
N THR A 72 4.56 15.42 -0.44
CA THR A 72 5.29 15.02 -1.65
C THR A 72 5.14 13.55 -1.98
N VAL A 73 5.25 13.21 -3.27
CA VAL A 73 5.53 11.85 -3.75
C VAL A 73 6.94 11.80 -4.32
N ARG A 74 7.70 10.76 -4.00
CA ARG A 74 9.07 10.55 -4.47
C ARG A 74 9.19 9.17 -5.13
N PHE A 75 9.69 9.13 -6.36
CA PHE A 75 10.04 7.89 -7.06
C PHE A 75 11.54 7.68 -6.93
N LEU A 76 11.96 6.62 -6.22
CA LEU A 76 13.36 6.23 -6.12
C LEU A 76 13.74 5.47 -7.39
N LEU A 77 14.59 6.08 -8.22
CA LEU A 77 14.95 5.58 -9.53
C LEU A 77 16.04 4.51 -9.43
N ARG A 78 15.93 3.48 -10.27
CA ARG A 78 16.97 2.44 -10.37
C ARG A 78 18.26 3.00 -10.97
N SER A 79 18.11 3.83 -12.00
CA SER A 79 19.19 4.52 -12.69
C SER A 79 19.04 6.03 -12.46
N PRO A 80 20.13 6.77 -12.15
CA PRO A 80 20.04 8.21 -11.99
C PRO A 80 19.53 8.91 -13.26
N ASP A 81 18.60 9.86 -13.11
CA ASP A 81 18.10 10.70 -14.21
C ASP A 81 17.88 12.15 -13.73
N GLU A 82 18.68 13.06 -14.30
CA GLU A 82 18.72 14.49 -13.98
C GLU A 82 17.62 15.31 -14.68
N ARG A 83 16.88 14.71 -15.64
CA ARG A 83 15.92 15.42 -16.50
C ARG A 83 14.50 14.90 -16.29
N PRO A 84 13.89 15.19 -15.12
CA PRO A 84 12.50 14.83 -14.88
C PRO A 84 11.56 15.59 -15.83
N PRO A 85 10.36 15.06 -16.10
CA PRO A 85 9.37 15.77 -16.90
C PRO A 85 8.76 16.94 -16.11
N ALA A 86 7.98 17.78 -16.79
CA ALA A 86 7.29 18.91 -16.19
C ALA A 86 6.47 18.49 -14.95
N GLY A 87 6.57 19.29 -13.88
CA GLY A 87 5.91 19.03 -12.59
C GLY A 87 6.69 18.10 -11.65
N TRP A 88 7.83 17.56 -12.09
CA TRP A 88 8.73 16.74 -11.29
C TRP A 88 10.09 17.42 -11.14
N THR A 89 10.76 17.13 -10.03
CA THR A 89 12.08 17.67 -9.71
C THR A 89 13.02 16.54 -9.34
N ALA A 90 14.23 16.53 -9.88
CA ALA A 90 15.24 15.55 -9.51
C ALA A 90 15.93 15.99 -8.23
N ASP A 91 16.13 15.05 -7.31
CA ASP A 91 16.98 15.25 -6.14
C ASP A 91 18.44 15.45 -6.60
N PRO A 92 19.34 16.03 -5.76
CA PRO A 92 20.71 16.37 -6.16
C PRO A 92 21.54 15.21 -6.74
N ASP A 93 21.30 13.98 -6.28
CA ASP A 93 22.01 12.79 -6.76
C ASP A 93 21.34 12.16 -8.00
N ALA A 94 20.29 12.79 -8.52
CA ALA A 94 19.44 12.32 -9.61
C ALA A 94 18.81 10.93 -9.40
N ARG A 95 18.85 10.40 -8.17
CA ARG A 95 18.33 9.08 -7.80
C ARG A 95 16.87 9.08 -7.39
N ALA A 96 16.24 10.24 -7.34
CA ALA A 96 14.82 10.34 -7.06
C ALA A 96 14.19 11.49 -7.82
N TRP A 97 12.96 11.29 -8.25
CA TRP A 97 12.09 12.37 -8.69
C TRP A 97 11.02 12.64 -7.67
N THR A 98 10.83 13.92 -7.37
CA THR A 98 9.93 14.42 -6.34
C THR A 98 8.90 15.35 -6.98
N ALA A 99 7.63 15.20 -6.61
CA ALA A 99 6.55 16.11 -6.96
C ALA A 99 5.68 16.44 -5.74
N GLN A 100 5.04 17.60 -5.77
CA GLN A 100 4.10 18.04 -4.73
C GLN A 100 2.74 17.35 -4.92
N LEU A 101 2.20 16.76 -3.86
CA LEU A 101 0.91 16.05 -3.86
C LEU A 101 -0.23 16.94 -4.36
N ARG A 102 -0.24 18.22 -4.00
CA ARG A 102 -1.23 19.18 -4.50
C ARG A 102 -1.19 19.30 -6.03
N GLY A 103 0.01 19.30 -6.62
CA GLY A 103 0.18 19.34 -8.08
C GLY A 103 -0.32 18.05 -8.73
N ILE A 104 -0.01 16.90 -8.14
CA ILE A 104 -0.51 15.59 -8.60
C ILE A 104 -2.04 15.55 -8.56
N GLN A 105 -2.66 16.05 -7.49
CA GLN A 105 -4.12 16.07 -7.34
C GLN A 105 -4.83 16.88 -8.42
N THR A 106 -4.24 17.96 -8.92
CA THR A 106 -4.85 18.82 -9.95
C THR A 106 -4.41 18.51 -11.38
N ALA A 107 -3.38 17.68 -11.56
CA ALA A 107 -2.82 17.38 -12.88
C ALA A 107 -3.79 16.57 -13.76
N GLU A 108 -3.74 16.81 -15.06
CA GLU A 108 -4.46 15.99 -16.04
C GLU A 108 -3.80 14.62 -16.21
N VAL A 109 -4.62 13.62 -16.49
CA VAL A 109 -4.19 12.24 -16.78
C VAL A 109 -4.74 11.85 -18.14
N GLU A 110 -3.89 11.35 -19.02
CA GLU A 110 -4.32 10.81 -20.31
C GLU A 110 -4.90 9.40 -20.14
N GLU A 111 -6.07 9.14 -20.75
CA GLU A 111 -6.77 7.86 -20.64
C GLU A 111 -5.99 6.69 -21.27
N SER A 112 -5.13 6.96 -22.24
CA SER A 112 -4.33 5.96 -22.96
C SER A 112 -3.09 5.46 -22.19
N VAL A 113 -2.76 6.08 -21.05
CA VAL A 113 -1.57 5.77 -20.29
C VAL A 113 -1.76 4.47 -19.50
N ARG A 114 -0.94 3.46 -19.85
CA ARG A 114 -0.90 2.17 -19.14
C ARG A 114 -0.29 2.31 -17.74
N GLU A 115 -0.62 1.36 -16.87
CA GLU A 115 -0.07 1.23 -15.52
C GLU A 115 1.46 1.03 -15.58
N PRO A 116 2.29 2.01 -15.14
CA PRO A 116 3.74 1.94 -15.33
C PRO A 116 4.42 0.91 -14.42
N TYR A 117 3.89 0.71 -13.20
CA TYR A 117 4.49 -0.17 -12.20
C TYR A 117 3.44 -1.15 -11.64
N PRO A 118 3.04 -2.18 -12.41
CA PRO A 118 1.92 -3.04 -12.03
C PRO A 118 2.22 -3.93 -10.82
N GLN A 119 3.49 -4.20 -10.53
CA GLN A 119 3.93 -5.04 -9.41
C GLN A 119 4.35 -4.21 -8.17
N LEU A 120 3.76 -3.02 -8.01
CA LEU A 120 4.02 -2.16 -6.87
C LEU A 120 3.24 -2.65 -5.64
N VAL A 121 3.97 -3.00 -4.58
CA VAL A 121 3.45 -3.50 -3.30
C VAL A 121 3.88 -2.60 -2.15
N SER A 122 3.06 -2.49 -1.12
CA SER A 122 3.38 -1.64 0.02
C SER A 122 4.39 -2.29 0.96
N LEU A 123 5.36 -1.51 1.44
CA LEU A 123 6.28 -1.93 2.47
C LEU A 123 5.77 -1.54 3.86
N GLY A 124 5.46 -0.27 4.09
CA GLY A 124 5.02 0.23 5.39
C GLY A 124 5.24 1.73 5.56
N SER A 125 4.99 2.25 6.76
CA SER A 125 5.17 3.67 7.08
C SER A 125 6.48 3.93 7.83
N SER A 126 7.02 5.12 7.63
CA SER A 126 8.21 5.64 8.30
C SER A 126 8.04 7.14 8.57
N SER A 127 9.05 7.79 9.14
CA SER A 127 9.02 9.25 9.31
C SER A 127 9.06 9.97 7.96
N ALA A 128 9.64 9.35 6.94
CA ALA A 128 9.64 9.87 5.56
C ALA A 128 8.30 9.68 4.82
N GLY A 129 7.35 8.95 5.41
CA GLY A 129 6.05 8.64 4.81
C GLY A 129 5.83 7.16 4.54
N PHE A 130 4.84 6.86 3.71
CA PHE A 130 4.46 5.50 3.33
C PHE A 130 5.27 5.02 2.11
N ALA A 131 5.94 3.88 2.27
CA ALA A 131 6.80 3.31 1.25
C ALA A 131 6.14 2.14 0.51
N LEU A 132 6.34 2.12 -0.80
CA LEU A 132 6.01 1.02 -1.69
C LEU A 132 7.27 0.55 -2.43
N LEU A 133 7.33 -0.73 -2.73
CA LEU A 133 8.39 -1.40 -3.48
C LEU A 133 7.85 -1.85 -4.82
N ASN A 134 8.59 -1.58 -5.89
CA ASN A 134 8.31 -2.17 -7.19
C ASN A 134 9.05 -3.51 -7.29
N LEU A 135 8.29 -4.61 -7.25
CA LEU A 135 8.87 -5.94 -7.35
C LEU A 135 9.47 -6.20 -8.75
N GLY A 136 8.87 -5.64 -9.80
CA GLY A 136 9.30 -5.85 -11.19
C GLY A 136 10.70 -5.32 -11.48
N ASP A 137 11.08 -4.20 -10.85
CA ASP A 137 12.40 -3.56 -11.03
C ASP A 137 13.42 -3.97 -9.95
N SER A 138 13.03 -4.87 -9.04
CA SER A 138 13.92 -5.32 -7.98
C SER A 138 15.10 -6.11 -8.54
N GLY A 139 14.87 -7.00 -9.51
CA GLY A 139 15.80 -7.98 -10.06
C GLY A 139 16.45 -8.90 -9.01
N GLY A 140 16.87 -10.10 -9.40
CA GLY A 140 17.42 -11.08 -8.47
C GLY A 140 16.41 -11.51 -7.39
N ILE A 141 16.87 -12.29 -6.42
CA ILE A 141 16.01 -12.82 -5.34
C ILE A 141 15.84 -11.79 -4.22
N ILE A 142 14.59 -11.54 -3.82
CA ILE A 142 14.23 -10.86 -2.58
C ILE A 142 14.00 -11.91 -1.49
N ALA A 143 14.85 -11.95 -0.47
CA ALA A 143 14.67 -12.81 0.70
C ALA A 143 13.99 -12.04 1.85
N LEU A 144 12.89 -12.59 2.38
CA LEU A 144 12.19 -12.09 3.56
C LEU A 144 12.57 -12.95 4.78
N GLU A 145 13.39 -12.38 5.67
CA GLU A 145 13.97 -13.05 6.82
C GLU A 145 13.46 -12.48 8.15
N GLY A 146 13.73 -13.17 9.26
CA GLY A 146 13.32 -12.75 10.60
C GLY A 146 12.10 -13.53 11.11
N ASP A 147 11.11 -12.82 11.63
CA ASP A 147 9.87 -13.41 12.13
C ASP A 147 9.07 -14.03 10.96
N SER A 148 8.98 -15.36 10.95
CA SER A 148 8.38 -16.11 9.84
C SER A 148 6.87 -15.94 9.73
N ARG A 149 6.17 -15.67 10.83
CA ARG A 149 4.72 -15.37 10.80
C ARG A 149 4.48 -14.00 10.20
N ARG A 150 5.28 -13.00 10.58
CA ARG A 150 5.24 -11.66 9.97
C ARG A 150 5.62 -11.69 8.50
N ALA A 151 6.65 -12.44 8.11
CA ALA A 151 7.06 -12.56 6.71
C ALA A 151 5.96 -13.20 5.85
N ARG A 152 5.31 -14.25 6.36
CA ARG A 152 4.15 -14.89 5.74
C ARG A 152 2.95 -13.94 5.63
N ALA A 153 2.64 -13.21 6.70
CA ALA A 153 1.60 -12.19 6.69
C ALA A 153 1.86 -11.08 5.67
N LEU A 154 3.12 -10.63 5.54
CA LEU A 154 3.49 -9.63 4.54
C LEU A 154 3.25 -10.12 3.12
N VAL A 155 3.67 -11.34 2.78
CA VAL A 155 3.44 -11.87 1.41
C VAL A 155 1.98 -12.14 1.12
N GLN A 156 1.15 -12.42 2.13
CA GLN A 156 -0.30 -12.51 1.95
C GLN A 156 -0.90 -11.14 1.60
N GLU A 157 -0.48 -10.08 2.31
CA GLU A 157 -0.88 -8.71 1.97
C GLU A 157 -0.41 -8.32 0.57
N TRP A 158 0.83 -8.65 0.20
CA TRP A 158 1.33 -8.42 -1.16
C TRP A 158 0.56 -9.21 -2.20
N THR A 159 0.20 -10.47 -1.92
CA THR A 159 -0.62 -11.29 -2.83
C THR A 159 -1.94 -10.60 -3.11
N ARG A 160 -2.64 -10.12 -2.06
CA ARG A 160 -3.89 -9.38 -2.22
C ARG A 160 -3.69 -8.08 -3.01
N GLU A 161 -2.67 -7.30 -2.66
CA GLU A 161 -2.36 -6.05 -3.36
C GLU A 161 -2.09 -6.27 -4.85
N LEU A 162 -1.36 -7.33 -5.20
CA LEU A 162 -1.05 -7.67 -6.58
C LEU A 162 -2.27 -8.19 -7.37
N THR A 163 -3.36 -8.59 -6.70
CA THR A 163 -4.57 -9.09 -7.36
C THR A 163 -5.73 -8.10 -7.31
N THR A 164 -5.74 -7.15 -6.38
CA THR A 164 -6.86 -6.22 -6.16
C THR A 164 -6.54 -4.76 -6.44
N ASN A 165 -5.27 -4.35 -6.53
CA ASN A 165 -4.96 -2.94 -6.75
C ASN A 165 -5.32 -2.49 -8.18
N PRO A 166 -5.79 -1.25 -8.37
CA PRO A 166 -6.13 -0.72 -9.70
C PRO A 166 -4.98 -0.76 -10.71
N TRP A 167 -3.73 -0.66 -10.23
CA TRP A 167 -2.53 -0.71 -11.08
C TRP A 167 -2.02 -2.13 -11.33
N SER A 168 -2.50 -3.15 -10.61
CA SER A 168 -1.99 -4.52 -10.70
C SER A 168 -2.80 -5.40 -11.65
N ARG A 169 -3.57 -4.80 -12.56
CA ARG A 169 -4.35 -5.53 -13.57
C ARG A 169 -3.45 -6.42 -14.41
N GLY A 170 -3.82 -7.69 -14.51
CA GLY A 170 -3.09 -8.68 -15.31
C GLY A 170 -1.79 -9.17 -14.68
N VAL A 171 -1.48 -8.81 -13.44
CA VAL A 171 -0.34 -9.40 -12.72
C VAL A 171 -0.67 -10.84 -12.35
N GLN A 172 0.19 -11.76 -12.79
CA GLN A 172 0.13 -13.15 -12.36
C GLN A 172 0.90 -13.33 -11.05
N VAL A 173 0.27 -13.94 -10.05
CA VAL A 173 0.95 -14.31 -8.80
C VAL A 173 1.02 -15.83 -8.69
N VAL A 174 2.24 -16.37 -8.59
CA VAL A 174 2.47 -17.81 -8.39
C VAL A 174 3.04 -18.05 -7.00
N ARG A 175 2.34 -18.84 -6.20
CA ARG A 175 2.73 -19.18 -4.82
C ARG A 175 3.07 -20.65 -4.74
N VAL A 176 4.25 -20.97 -4.21
CA VAL A 176 4.75 -22.35 -4.09
C VAL A 176 5.04 -22.69 -2.63
N GLY A 177 4.49 -23.81 -2.15
CA GLY A 177 4.72 -24.33 -0.80
C GLY A 177 3.76 -23.81 0.29
N PHE A 178 2.62 -23.25 -0.11
CA PHE A 178 1.53 -22.82 0.77
C PHE A 178 0.35 -23.80 0.67
N LYS A 179 -0.52 -23.88 1.69
CA LYS A 179 -1.72 -24.73 1.58
C LYS A 179 -2.68 -24.16 0.54
N PRO A 180 -3.33 -25.00 -0.29
CA PRO A 180 -4.34 -24.53 -1.24
C PRO A 180 -5.51 -23.79 -0.56
N GLY A 181 -6.01 -22.75 -1.22
CA GLY A 181 -7.17 -21.98 -0.78
C GLY A 181 -6.83 -20.89 0.23
N THR A 182 -5.55 -20.59 0.44
CA THR A 182 -5.11 -19.53 1.35
C THR A 182 -4.88 -18.20 0.64
N ALA A 183 -4.76 -18.23 -0.69
CA ALA A 183 -4.71 -17.04 -1.54
C ALA A 183 -6.12 -16.54 -1.91
N ASP A 184 -6.20 -15.27 -2.30
CA ASP A 184 -7.38 -14.77 -3.01
C ASP A 184 -7.49 -15.51 -4.37
N PRO A 185 -8.68 -16.04 -4.72
CA PRO A 185 -8.83 -17.00 -5.83
C PRO A 185 -8.68 -16.37 -7.21
N ILE A 186 -8.74 -15.04 -7.32
CA ILE A 186 -8.64 -14.32 -8.61
C ILE A 186 -7.17 -13.93 -8.82
N GLY A 187 -6.58 -14.34 -9.94
CA GLY A 187 -5.22 -13.94 -10.35
C GLY A 187 -4.06 -14.67 -9.65
N THR A 188 -4.35 -15.54 -8.69
CA THR A 188 -3.33 -16.34 -7.98
C THR A 188 -3.31 -17.80 -8.44
N THR A 189 -2.11 -18.33 -8.69
CA THR A 189 -1.85 -19.76 -8.88
C THR A 189 -1.12 -20.29 -7.64
N GLU A 190 -1.77 -21.13 -6.85
CA GLU A 190 -1.20 -21.73 -5.65
C GLU A 190 -0.90 -23.21 -5.89
N VAL A 191 0.36 -23.60 -5.76
CA VAL A 191 0.83 -24.97 -6.04
C VAL A 191 1.81 -25.44 -4.97
N GLN A 192 2.05 -26.75 -4.92
CA GLN A 192 2.96 -27.35 -3.95
C GLN A 192 4.41 -27.35 -4.43
N SER A 193 4.65 -27.52 -5.74
CA SER A 193 5.99 -27.63 -6.32
C SER A 193 6.26 -26.64 -7.46
N LEU A 194 7.54 -26.41 -7.78
CA LEU A 194 7.95 -25.62 -8.93
C LEU A 194 7.70 -26.32 -10.27
N GLU A 195 7.57 -27.65 -10.25
CA GLU A 195 7.17 -28.43 -11.41
C GLU A 195 5.72 -28.10 -11.80
N ASP A 196 4.81 -28.07 -10.82
CA ASP A 196 3.41 -27.71 -11.04
C ASP A 196 3.27 -26.24 -11.51
N ALA A 197 4.16 -25.36 -11.03
CA ALA A 197 4.21 -23.96 -11.45
C ALA A 197 4.76 -23.76 -12.88
N ALA A 198 5.30 -24.79 -13.54
CA ALA A 198 6.08 -24.63 -14.77
C ALA A 198 5.29 -23.98 -15.91
N ALA A 199 4.02 -24.34 -16.08
CA ALA A 199 3.16 -23.78 -17.13
C ALA A 199 2.89 -22.28 -16.90
N ALA A 200 2.59 -21.91 -15.65
CA ALA A 200 2.41 -20.52 -15.24
C ALA A 200 3.69 -19.70 -15.47
N MET A 201 4.84 -20.21 -15.02
CA MET A 201 6.13 -19.52 -15.14
C MET A 201 6.65 -19.37 -16.57
N SER A 202 6.12 -20.14 -17.52
CA SER A 202 6.52 -20.08 -18.93
C SER A 202 5.77 -19.00 -19.72
N GLN A 203 4.81 -18.30 -19.10
CA GLN A 203 4.07 -17.25 -19.78
C GLN A 203 4.96 -16.02 -20.07
N PRO A 204 4.86 -15.41 -21.28
CA PRO A 204 5.71 -14.28 -21.66
C PRO A 204 5.43 -13.00 -20.85
N ALA A 205 4.21 -12.88 -20.29
CA ALA A 205 3.83 -11.73 -19.48
C ALA A 205 4.59 -11.64 -18.15
N GLY A 206 5.08 -12.78 -17.65
CA GLY A 206 5.74 -12.89 -16.35
C GLY A 206 4.80 -12.68 -15.18
N GLY A 207 5.36 -12.27 -14.04
CA GLY A 207 4.60 -12.11 -12.82
C GLY A 207 5.47 -12.08 -11.56
N VAL A 208 4.85 -12.43 -10.44
CA VAL A 208 5.52 -12.52 -9.14
C VAL A 208 5.51 -13.97 -8.68
N LEU A 209 6.69 -14.55 -8.46
CA LEU A 209 6.88 -15.88 -7.87
C LEU A 209 7.19 -15.73 -6.38
N ILE A 210 6.33 -16.29 -5.53
CA ILE A 210 6.48 -16.30 -4.07
C ILE A 210 6.73 -17.72 -3.61
N LEU A 211 7.88 -17.94 -2.98
CA LEU A 211 8.34 -19.25 -2.50
C LEU A 211 8.29 -19.28 -0.98
N ALA A 212 7.61 -20.29 -0.41
CA ALA A 212 7.55 -20.50 1.03
C ALA A 212 8.92 -20.86 1.65
N SER A 213 9.85 -21.36 0.85
CA SER A 213 11.25 -21.57 1.20
C SER A 213 12.10 -21.70 -0.06
N MET A 214 13.42 -21.51 0.06
CA MET A 214 14.32 -21.72 -1.08
C MET A 214 14.40 -23.23 -1.43
N PRO A 215 14.11 -23.63 -2.67
CA PRO A 215 14.22 -25.03 -3.07
C PRO A 215 15.69 -25.50 -3.15
N GLY A 216 15.88 -26.82 -3.13
CA GLY A 216 17.17 -27.48 -3.35
C GLY A 216 17.42 -27.87 -4.80
N GLY A 217 18.60 -28.45 -5.07
CA GLY A 217 18.90 -29.13 -6.35
C GLY A 217 18.69 -28.26 -7.61
N ARG A 218 18.10 -28.87 -8.66
CA ARG A 218 17.85 -28.22 -9.96
C ARG A 218 16.84 -27.07 -9.88
N ASP A 219 15.86 -27.17 -8.98
CA ASP A 219 14.84 -26.13 -8.81
C ASP A 219 15.44 -24.83 -8.29
N LYS A 220 16.47 -24.92 -7.45
CA LYS A 220 17.26 -23.75 -7.03
C LYS A 220 17.87 -23.00 -8.21
N GLU A 221 18.44 -23.73 -9.16
CA GLU A 221 19.06 -23.15 -10.37
C GLU A 221 18.00 -22.52 -11.27
N ARG A 222 16.84 -23.16 -11.40
CA ARG A 222 15.68 -22.61 -12.12
C ARG A 222 15.19 -21.30 -11.51
N VAL A 223 15.05 -21.23 -10.19
CA VAL A 223 14.66 -19.99 -9.48
C VAL A 223 15.68 -18.88 -9.70
N ARG A 224 16.99 -19.18 -9.64
CA ARG A 224 18.04 -18.20 -9.94
C ARG A 224 17.98 -17.71 -11.38
N TYR A 225 17.78 -18.63 -12.32
CA TYR A 225 17.63 -18.27 -13.73
C TYR A 225 16.47 -17.27 -13.89
N LEU A 226 15.31 -17.55 -13.30
CA LEU A 226 14.15 -16.66 -13.32
C LEU A 226 14.41 -15.29 -12.68
N ALA A 227 15.18 -15.25 -11.59
CA ALA A 227 15.44 -14.02 -10.85
C ALA A 227 16.51 -13.13 -11.51
N ASP A 228 17.57 -13.73 -12.05
CA ASP A 228 18.77 -12.99 -12.50
C ASP A 228 18.77 -12.70 -14.00
N HIS A 229 17.94 -13.37 -14.81
CA HIS A 229 17.95 -13.14 -16.26
C HIS A 229 17.25 -11.82 -16.62
N PRO A 230 17.91 -10.89 -17.32
CA PRO A 230 17.31 -9.60 -17.68
C PRO A 230 16.14 -9.71 -18.68
N ARG A 231 15.90 -10.91 -19.24
CA ARG A 231 14.78 -11.18 -20.16
C ARG A 231 13.60 -11.87 -19.47
N THR A 232 13.70 -12.25 -18.20
CA THR A 232 12.60 -12.89 -17.48
C THR A 232 11.75 -11.82 -16.79
N PRO A 233 10.45 -11.73 -17.10
CA PRO A 233 9.54 -10.75 -16.49
C PRO A 233 9.07 -11.18 -15.08
N TRP A 234 9.91 -11.89 -14.33
CA TRP A 234 9.56 -12.51 -13.05
C TRP A 234 10.27 -11.82 -11.88
N ALA A 235 9.49 -11.29 -10.94
CA ALA A 235 9.99 -10.95 -9.62
C ALA A 235 9.96 -12.17 -8.72
N VAL A 236 11.06 -12.44 -7.98
CA VAL A 236 11.19 -13.63 -7.15
C VAL A 236 11.33 -13.25 -5.67
N VAL A 237 10.35 -13.67 -4.87
CA VAL A 237 10.32 -13.47 -3.42
C VAL A 237 10.43 -14.83 -2.73
N VAL A 238 11.37 -14.95 -1.77
CA VAL A 238 11.62 -16.17 -1.01
C VAL A 238 11.47 -15.89 0.48
N LEU A 239 10.65 -16.68 1.17
CA LEU A 239 10.56 -16.64 2.62
C LEU A 239 11.73 -17.41 3.26
N GLY A 240 12.29 -16.83 4.33
CA GLY A 240 13.45 -17.36 5.03
C GLY A 240 14.77 -17.03 4.32
N ARG A 241 15.81 -17.83 4.61
CA ARG A 241 17.14 -17.60 4.03
C ARG A 241 17.12 -17.86 2.52
N GLY A 242 17.31 -16.81 1.75
CA GLY A 242 17.60 -16.92 0.32
C GLY A 242 19.02 -17.45 0.08
N ASP A 243 19.23 -18.06 -1.08
CA ASP A 243 20.56 -18.45 -1.52
C ASP A 243 21.17 -17.35 -2.41
N ARG A 244 22.10 -16.58 -1.83
CA ARG A 244 22.68 -15.35 -2.42
C ARG A 244 21.60 -14.34 -2.88
N PRO A 245 20.69 -13.93 -1.98
CA PRO A 245 19.67 -12.97 -2.36
C PRO A 245 20.29 -11.62 -2.72
N ARG A 246 19.76 -10.96 -3.75
CA ARG A 246 20.14 -9.58 -4.09
C ARG A 246 19.66 -8.63 -3.00
N TRP A 247 18.44 -8.88 -2.50
CA TRP A 247 17.81 -8.07 -1.46
C TRP A 247 17.51 -8.94 -0.23
N ARG A 248 17.92 -8.45 0.94
CA ARG A 248 17.60 -9.08 2.23
C ARG A 248 16.74 -8.12 3.02
N PHE A 249 15.47 -8.44 3.16
CA PHE A 249 14.56 -7.69 4.02
C PHE A 249 14.35 -8.46 5.31
N THR A 250 14.57 -7.80 6.44
CA THR A 250 14.44 -8.40 7.77
C THR A 250 13.24 -7.84 8.50
N LEU A 251 12.34 -8.72 8.94
CA LEU A 251 11.14 -8.40 9.69
C LEU A 251 11.31 -8.78 11.16
N ASP A 252 11.02 -7.85 12.06
CA ASP A 252 10.95 -8.14 13.50
C ASP A 252 9.52 -8.53 13.94
N SER A 253 9.39 -8.99 15.19
CA SER A 253 8.10 -9.42 15.75
C SER A 253 7.07 -8.28 15.89
N ARG A 254 7.51 -7.02 15.83
CA ARG A 254 6.65 -5.83 15.87
C ARG A 254 6.14 -5.42 14.48
N GLY A 255 6.67 -6.02 13.41
CA GLY A 255 6.34 -5.67 12.04
C GLY A 255 7.21 -4.55 11.46
N LEU A 256 8.35 -4.23 12.08
CA LEU A 256 9.34 -3.37 11.43
C LEU A 256 10.11 -4.15 10.37
N ILE A 257 10.23 -3.56 9.18
CA ILE A 257 10.91 -4.12 8.01
C ILE A 257 12.14 -3.27 7.72
N ASP A 258 13.32 -3.83 7.92
CA ASP A 258 14.59 -3.24 7.45
C ASP A 258 14.87 -3.75 6.03
N THR A 259 14.76 -2.87 5.04
CA THR A 259 14.96 -3.22 3.63
C THR A 259 16.37 -2.94 3.13
N ARG A 260 17.17 -2.16 3.87
CA ARG A 260 18.44 -1.55 3.42
C ARG A 260 18.38 -0.68 2.15
N LEU A 261 17.25 -0.66 1.46
CA LEU A 261 16.94 0.23 0.34
C LEU A 261 16.57 1.63 0.85
N LEU A 262 15.85 1.69 1.97
CA LEU A 262 15.38 2.93 2.57
C LEU A 262 16.33 3.38 3.69
N PRO A 263 16.40 4.70 3.99
CA PRO A 263 17.27 5.23 5.05
C PRO A 263 16.93 4.68 6.45
N GLU A 264 15.67 4.32 6.66
CA GLU A 264 15.16 3.81 7.93
C GLU A 264 14.22 2.61 7.72
N PRO A 265 14.09 1.71 8.72
CA PRO A 265 13.10 0.65 8.69
C PRO A 265 11.67 1.22 8.64
N VAL A 266 10.79 0.51 7.97
CA VAL A 266 9.36 0.87 7.87
C VAL A 266 8.52 -0.02 8.77
N LEU A 267 7.50 0.54 9.41
CA LEU A 267 6.52 -0.20 10.19
C LEU A 267 5.39 -0.67 9.28
N ARG A 268 5.15 -1.97 9.28
CA ARG A 268 3.98 -2.57 8.65
C ARG A 268 3.08 -3.17 9.73
N PRO A 269 1.93 -2.56 10.04
CA PRO A 269 0.93 -3.21 10.87
C PRO A 269 0.39 -4.42 10.10
N LEU A 270 0.84 -5.61 10.51
CA LEU A 270 0.32 -6.89 10.07
C LEU A 270 -0.49 -7.48 11.22
N ASN A 271 -1.48 -8.30 10.93
CA ASN A 271 -2.12 -9.12 11.93
C ASN A 271 -1.80 -10.59 11.64
N PRO A 272 -0.69 -11.15 12.18
CA PRO A 272 -0.29 -12.52 11.87
C PRO A 272 -1.32 -13.58 12.25
N ALA A 273 -2.27 -13.28 13.14
CA ALA A 273 -3.35 -14.22 13.43
C ALA A 273 -4.27 -14.40 12.21
N LEU A 274 -4.55 -13.31 11.50
CA LEU A 274 -5.43 -13.31 10.33
C LEU A 274 -4.68 -13.53 9.02
N ASP A 275 -3.49 -12.93 8.91
CA ASP A 275 -2.83 -12.75 7.62
C ASP A 275 -1.79 -13.84 7.34
N THR A 276 -1.48 -14.73 8.30
CA THR A 276 -0.44 -15.76 8.10
C THR A 276 -1.00 -16.96 7.32
N PRO A 277 -0.63 -17.14 6.03
CA PRO A 277 -1.00 -18.33 5.29
C PRO A 277 -0.35 -19.58 5.92
N PRO A 278 -1.12 -20.67 6.09
CA PRO A 278 -0.55 -21.94 6.49
C PRO A 278 0.36 -22.51 5.39
N LEU A 279 1.45 -23.15 5.82
CA LEU A 279 2.42 -23.80 4.96
C LEU A 279 1.91 -25.19 4.53
N ALA A 280 2.33 -25.65 3.36
CA ALA A 280 2.13 -27.04 2.94
C ALA A 280 2.82 -28.00 3.94
N ASP A 281 2.27 -29.20 4.12
CA ASP A 281 2.66 -30.11 5.21
C ASP A 281 4.14 -30.56 5.14
N ASP A 282 4.74 -30.52 3.96
CA ASP A 282 6.13 -30.85 3.67
C ASP A 282 7.10 -29.67 3.86
N VAL A 283 6.59 -28.44 4.02
CA VAL A 283 7.39 -27.22 4.20
C VAL A 283 7.58 -26.92 5.69
N LYS A 284 8.84 -26.95 6.15
CA LYS A 284 9.19 -26.64 7.54
C LYS A 284 9.27 -25.13 7.78
N ASP A 285 8.65 -24.65 8.85
CA ASP A 285 8.79 -23.27 9.32
C ASP A 285 10.20 -23.04 9.88
N VAL A 286 11.02 -22.26 9.18
CA VAL A 286 12.36 -21.88 9.64
C VAL A 286 12.27 -20.48 10.22
N THR A 287 12.08 -20.38 11.54
CA THR A 287 12.26 -19.11 12.26
C THR A 287 13.73 -18.73 12.21
N VAL A 288 14.06 -17.69 11.43
CA VAL A 288 15.42 -17.16 11.38
C VAL A 288 15.52 -16.10 12.47
N THR A 289 16.09 -16.45 13.62
CA THR A 289 16.46 -15.44 14.62
C THR A 289 17.41 -14.43 13.94
N PRO A 290 17.11 -13.12 13.95
CA PRO A 290 18.01 -12.15 13.35
C PRO A 290 19.37 -12.27 14.02
N ALA A 291 20.44 -12.29 13.22
CA ALA A 291 21.79 -12.21 13.76
C ALA A 291 21.87 -10.95 14.66
N PRO A 292 22.44 -11.05 15.88
CA PRO A 292 22.54 -9.89 16.75
C PRO A 292 23.26 -8.78 15.97
N ARG A 293 22.63 -7.60 15.93
CA ARG A 293 23.19 -6.38 15.35
C ARG A 293 24.61 -6.27 15.89
N ALA A 294 25.61 -6.29 15.00
CA ALA A 294 27.00 -6.10 15.41
C ALA A 294 27.05 -4.84 16.27
N ALA A 295 27.35 -5.01 17.55
CA ALA A 295 27.49 -3.90 18.47
C ALA A 295 28.48 -2.93 17.83
N ALA A 296 28.11 -1.64 17.80
CA ALA A 296 29.01 -0.60 17.35
C ALA A 296 30.37 -0.82 18.01
N ALA A 297 31.42 -0.95 17.19
CA ALA A 297 32.77 -1.10 17.69
C ALA A 297 33.01 -0.02 18.75
N PRO A 298 33.52 -0.36 19.94
CA PRO A 298 33.78 0.64 20.97
C PRO A 298 34.72 1.69 20.40
N PRO A 299 34.53 2.99 20.71
CA PRO A 299 35.40 4.03 20.20
C PRO A 299 36.85 3.73 20.62
N ALA A 300 37.75 3.82 19.65
CA ALA A 300 39.18 3.64 19.90
C ALA A 300 39.63 4.60 21.01
N ARG A 301 40.21 4.04 22.07
CA ARG A 301 40.87 4.82 23.14
C ARG A 301 41.99 5.68 22.53
N PRO A 302 42.18 6.92 22.99
CA PRO A 302 43.33 7.71 22.57
C PRO A 302 44.60 7.08 23.15
N VAL A 303 45.56 6.80 22.27
CA VAL A 303 46.90 6.34 22.64
C VAL A 303 47.66 7.55 23.19
N ALA A 304 47.90 7.56 24.50
CA ALA A 304 48.92 8.40 25.10
C ALA A 304 50.30 7.76 24.85
N GLY A 305 51.25 8.55 24.36
CA GLY A 305 52.65 8.14 24.23
C GLY A 305 53.32 7.98 25.60
N GLU A 306 54.38 7.17 25.68
CA GLU A 306 55.76 7.67 25.66
C GLU A 306 56.78 6.50 25.68
N ALA A 307 57.86 6.74 24.92
CA ALA A 307 59.23 6.19 24.95
C ALA A 307 59.57 4.83 25.61
N ALA A 308 60.27 3.96 24.87
CA ALA A 308 61.75 3.88 24.94
C ALA A 308 62.34 2.71 24.13
N GLY A 309 63.19 3.06 23.16
CA GLY A 309 64.47 2.41 22.84
C GLY A 309 64.56 0.91 22.55
N LYS A 310 64.87 0.56 21.28
CA LYS A 310 66.10 -0.18 20.93
C LYS A 310 66.39 -0.15 19.42
N LYS A 311 67.67 0.05 19.12
CA LYS A 311 68.31 0.16 17.79
C LYS A 311 68.41 -1.20 17.10
N SER A 312 68.22 -1.23 15.77
CA SER A 312 68.93 -2.08 14.78
C SER A 312 68.22 -1.90 13.42
N SER A 313 68.75 -1.07 12.50
CA SER A 313 69.73 -1.36 11.44
C SER A 313 69.11 -1.86 10.12
N SER A 314 69.28 -1.03 9.07
CA SER A 314 69.42 -1.30 7.62
C SER A 314 68.41 -2.24 6.91
N ARG A 315 67.87 -1.96 5.72
CA ARG A 315 68.48 -1.39 4.51
C ARG A 315 67.40 -0.74 3.63
N ARG A 316 67.82 0.32 2.94
CA ARG A 316 67.17 0.88 1.75
C ARG A 316 67.25 -0.13 0.60
N SER A 317 66.20 -0.21 -0.21
CA SER A 317 66.33 -0.24 -1.67
C SER A 317 65.00 0.17 -2.31
N ALA A 318 65.07 1.31 -2.98
CA ALA A 318 64.10 1.76 -3.97
C ALA A 318 64.40 1.06 -5.30
N VAL A 319 63.37 0.66 -6.05
CA VAL A 319 63.44 0.55 -7.51
C VAL A 319 62.13 1.08 -8.09
N LEU A 320 62.24 2.23 -8.75
CA LEU A 320 61.32 2.76 -9.75
C LEU A 320 61.56 2.04 -11.08
N THR A 321 60.48 1.67 -11.77
CA THR A 321 60.28 1.70 -13.24
C THR A 321 58.81 1.31 -13.44
N GLY A 322 57.88 2.09 -14.01
CA GLY A 322 58.00 3.05 -15.09
C GLY A 322 57.62 2.39 -16.41
N SER A 323 56.39 2.58 -16.88
CA SER A 323 56.03 2.81 -18.30
C SER A 323 54.53 2.97 -18.49
N ALA A 324 54.17 4.15 -18.99
CA ALA A 324 52.90 4.49 -19.58
C ALA A 324 52.86 4.02 -21.05
N VAL A 325 51.69 3.64 -21.56
CA VAL A 325 51.41 3.58 -22.99
C VAL A 325 50.12 4.37 -23.24
N VAL A 326 50.30 5.54 -23.84
CA VAL A 326 49.26 6.37 -24.44
C VAL A 326 49.16 5.95 -25.90
N ALA A 327 47.98 5.55 -26.35
CA ALA A 327 47.69 5.33 -27.76
C ALA A 327 46.64 6.36 -28.21
N VAL A 328 47.11 7.35 -28.96
CA VAL A 328 46.34 8.30 -29.76
C VAL A 328 46.19 7.70 -31.15
N CYS A 329 44.96 7.68 -31.68
CA CYS A 329 44.72 7.57 -33.12
C CYS A 329 43.65 8.59 -33.54
N ALA A 330 43.99 9.39 -34.54
CA ALA A 330 43.19 10.46 -35.11
C ALA A 330 42.47 10.02 -36.40
N VAL A 331 41.25 10.55 -36.54
CA VAL A 331 40.45 10.98 -37.70
C VAL A 331 40.93 10.69 -39.14
N THR A 332 40.00 10.16 -39.97
CA THR A 332 39.68 10.61 -41.36
C THR A 332 38.21 10.20 -41.66
N ALA A 333 37.26 11.13 -41.81
CA ALA A 333 36.81 11.83 -43.03
C ALA A 333 35.96 10.98 -44.01
N GLY A 334 34.71 11.40 -44.25
CA GLY A 334 33.81 10.86 -45.28
C GLY A 334 32.46 11.59 -45.29
N LEU A 335 32.30 12.52 -46.23
CA LEU A 335 31.19 13.47 -46.40
C LEU A 335 30.45 13.08 -47.69
N ILE A 336 29.13 12.86 -47.66
CA ILE A 336 28.28 12.86 -48.87
C ILE A 336 26.99 13.65 -48.60
N PHE A 337 26.85 14.71 -49.40
CA PHE A 337 25.68 15.55 -49.65
C PHE A 337 24.56 14.76 -50.35
N PHE A 338 23.29 15.05 -50.04
CA PHE A 338 22.29 15.32 -51.09
C PHE A 338 21.18 16.25 -50.59
N LEU A 339 20.88 17.22 -51.44
CA LEU A 339 19.93 18.32 -51.33
C LEU A 339 18.48 17.88 -51.57
N GLY A 340 17.52 18.67 -51.05
CA GLY A 340 16.11 18.56 -51.40
C GLY A 340 15.24 19.63 -50.76
N ASP A 341 15.36 20.87 -51.24
CA ASP A 341 14.46 22.01 -50.97
C ASP A 341 13.02 21.77 -51.46
N ARG A 342 12.05 22.33 -50.70
CA ARG A 342 10.99 23.29 -51.12
C ARG A 342 9.68 23.03 -50.34
N LYS A 343 8.83 24.00 -50.00
CA LYS A 343 8.84 25.47 -49.90
C LYS A 343 7.39 25.86 -49.55
N SER A 344 7.23 26.94 -48.76
CA SER A 344 6.07 27.83 -48.65
C SER A 344 4.82 27.27 -47.93
N SER A 345 4.07 28.05 -47.14
CA SER A 345 3.99 29.51 -46.98
C SER A 345 3.04 29.85 -45.81
N ASP A 346 3.35 30.93 -45.09
CA ASP A 346 2.46 32.04 -44.68
C ASP A 346 1.17 31.74 -43.88
N SER A 347 0.68 32.55 -42.94
CA SER A 347 1.10 33.82 -42.32
C SER A 347 0.05 34.16 -41.23
N ALA A 348 0.44 35.07 -40.33
CA ALA A 348 -0.41 36.05 -39.63
C ALA A 348 -1.28 35.62 -38.43
N SER A 349 -0.85 36.11 -37.26
CA SER A 349 -1.69 36.66 -36.18
C SER A 349 -2.29 38.01 -36.65
N PRO A 350 -3.42 38.52 -36.08
CA PRO A 350 -3.31 39.25 -34.80
C PRO A 350 -4.53 39.23 -33.85
N ALA A 351 -4.22 39.43 -32.56
CA ALA A 351 -4.85 40.28 -31.52
C ALA A 351 -6.39 40.46 -31.33
N SER A 352 -6.74 40.47 -30.02
CA SER A 352 -7.74 41.29 -29.31
C SER A 352 -9.21 40.83 -29.22
N ALA A 353 -9.67 40.53 -27.99
CA ALA A 353 -10.58 41.37 -27.17
C ALA A 353 -11.49 40.53 -26.23
N SER A 354 -11.51 40.89 -24.94
CA SER A 354 -12.57 40.54 -23.98
C SER A 354 -13.91 41.20 -24.35
N PRO A 355 -15.04 40.72 -23.82
CA PRO A 355 -15.55 41.29 -22.56
C PRO A 355 -16.22 40.27 -21.61
N ALA A 356 -16.31 40.68 -20.34
CA ALA A 356 -17.29 40.26 -19.34
C ALA A 356 -18.09 41.53 -18.94
N PRO A 357 -19.05 41.49 -18.00
CA PRO A 357 -20.14 40.53 -17.75
C PRO A 357 -21.51 41.25 -17.69
N SER A 358 -22.63 40.51 -17.66
CA SER A 358 -23.94 41.05 -17.25
C SER A 358 -24.61 40.15 -16.24
N SER A 359 -24.73 40.68 -15.03
CA SER A 359 -25.49 40.20 -13.88
C SER A 359 -26.98 40.58 -13.96
N SER A 360 -27.72 40.10 -12.96
CA SER A 360 -29.09 40.48 -12.53
C SER A 360 -30.19 39.57 -13.10
N THR A 361 -31.17 39.06 -12.33
CA THR A 361 -31.78 39.51 -11.07
C THR A 361 -32.42 38.35 -10.32
N ALA A 362 -32.37 38.41 -8.99
CA ALA A 362 -33.23 37.69 -8.07
C ALA A 362 -34.53 38.47 -7.79
N ALA A 363 -35.64 37.78 -7.54
CA ALA A 363 -36.72 38.14 -6.59
C ALA A 363 -37.70 36.95 -6.49
N THR A 364 -37.85 36.23 -5.38
CA THR A 364 -38.47 36.53 -4.07
C THR A 364 -39.96 36.15 -3.99
N ALA A 365 -40.24 35.20 -3.09
CA ALA A 365 -41.44 34.92 -2.27
C ALA A 365 -42.83 34.86 -2.95
N THR A 366 -43.73 33.94 -2.60
CA THR A 366 -44.41 33.90 -1.29
C THR A 366 -45.19 32.59 -1.11
N ALA A 367 -45.33 32.17 0.16
CA ALA A 367 -46.04 30.99 0.64
C ALA A 367 -47.58 31.02 0.43
N GLY A 368 -48.19 29.83 0.36
CA GLY A 368 -49.63 29.63 0.41
C GLY A 368 -50.00 28.17 0.73
N THR A 369 -50.65 27.99 1.86
CA THR A 369 -51.04 26.76 2.58
C THR A 369 -52.16 25.95 1.91
N GLY A 370 -52.12 24.61 2.06
CA GLY A 370 -53.33 23.80 2.31
C GLY A 370 -53.70 22.70 1.30
N GLY A 371 -53.93 21.48 1.82
CA GLY A 371 -55.04 20.61 1.36
C GLY A 371 -54.71 19.39 0.49
N THR A 372 -54.54 18.24 1.15
CA THR A 372 -55.11 16.91 0.84
C THR A 372 -55.45 16.50 -0.60
N GLY A 373 -54.90 15.35 -1.01
CA GLY A 373 -55.66 14.30 -1.72
C GLY A 373 -55.15 13.91 -3.12
N GLY A 374 -54.89 12.61 -3.30
CA GLY A 374 -55.03 11.93 -4.60
C GLY A 374 -53.74 11.63 -5.38
N SER A 375 -53.35 10.36 -5.35
CA SER A 375 -52.57 9.71 -6.42
C SER A 375 -53.31 9.83 -7.76
N PRO A 376 -52.60 10.00 -8.89
CA PRO A 376 -52.24 8.83 -9.69
C PRO A 376 -50.80 8.83 -10.21
N SER A 377 -50.26 7.64 -10.44
CA SER A 377 -49.01 7.36 -11.17
C SER A 377 -48.91 8.04 -12.54
N PRO A 378 -47.68 8.16 -13.06
CA PRO A 378 -47.39 7.50 -14.32
C PRO A 378 -46.18 6.56 -14.19
N THR A 379 -46.36 5.33 -14.67
CA THR A 379 -45.34 4.29 -14.78
C THR A 379 -44.59 4.41 -16.12
N SER A 380 -43.35 3.94 -16.09
CA SER A 380 -42.55 3.37 -17.18
C SER A 380 -41.69 4.30 -18.03
N GLY A 381 -40.41 4.36 -17.63
CA GLY A 381 -39.28 4.27 -18.55
C GLY A 381 -38.40 3.10 -18.10
N ASP A 382 -38.79 1.88 -18.50
CA ASP A 382 -38.04 0.63 -18.28
C ASP A 382 -36.78 0.61 -19.18
N GLY A 383 -35.62 0.90 -18.59
CA GLY A 383 -34.35 0.37 -19.07
C GLY A 383 -34.04 -0.93 -18.32
N PRO A 384 -33.47 -1.97 -18.96
CA PRO A 384 -33.16 -3.21 -18.26
C PRO A 384 -32.17 -2.91 -17.14
N ALA A 385 -32.64 -3.06 -15.89
CA ALA A 385 -31.77 -3.12 -14.74
C ALA A 385 -30.74 -4.22 -14.99
N GLU A 386 -29.47 -3.86 -15.02
CA GLU A 386 -28.38 -4.83 -14.95
C GLU A 386 -28.65 -5.78 -13.77
N PRO A 387 -28.42 -7.10 -13.92
CA PRO A 387 -28.62 -8.04 -12.84
C PRO A 387 -27.74 -7.62 -11.67
N ASN A 388 -28.39 -7.14 -10.60
CA ASN A 388 -27.76 -6.88 -9.32
C ASN A 388 -27.03 -8.17 -8.93
N PRO A 389 -25.69 -8.19 -8.79
CA PRO A 389 -25.04 -9.39 -8.28
C PRO A 389 -25.52 -9.53 -6.83
N LEU A 390 -26.44 -10.48 -6.62
CA LEU A 390 -27.01 -10.79 -5.31
C LEU A 390 -25.84 -10.88 -4.33
N GLY A 391 -25.79 -9.98 -3.36
CA GLY A 391 -24.74 -9.99 -2.33
C GLY A 391 -24.67 -11.36 -1.65
N THR A 392 -23.55 -11.68 -1.02
CA THR A 392 -23.39 -12.96 -0.31
C THR A 392 -23.95 -12.87 1.11
N SER A 393 -24.50 -13.98 1.62
CA SER A 393 -24.81 -14.09 3.04
C SER A 393 -23.52 -14.32 3.83
N LEU A 394 -23.37 -13.61 4.95
CA LEU A 394 -22.27 -13.82 5.89
C LEU A 394 -22.79 -14.56 7.12
N ILE A 395 -22.44 -15.84 7.26
CA ILE A 395 -22.94 -16.73 8.31
C ILE A 395 -21.93 -16.82 9.43
N ASN A 396 -22.33 -16.46 10.64
CA ASN A 396 -21.49 -16.61 11.81
C ASN A 396 -21.37 -18.07 12.24
N ASP A 397 -20.14 -18.57 12.45
CA ASP A 397 -19.91 -19.98 12.73
C ASP A 397 -20.35 -20.45 14.11
N ALA A 398 -20.35 -19.56 15.11
CA ALA A 398 -20.80 -19.93 16.45
C ALA A 398 -22.31 -20.12 16.53
N THR A 399 -23.08 -19.36 15.76
CA THR A 399 -24.55 -19.32 15.87
C THR A 399 -25.26 -19.99 14.69
N GLY A 400 -24.60 -20.11 13.52
CA GLY A 400 -25.24 -20.52 12.27
C GLY A 400 -26.19 -19.46 11.68
N ASN A 401 -26.27 -18.28 12.29
CA ASN A 401 -27.12 -17.18 11.87
C ASN A 401 -26.40 -16.22 10.91
N CYS A 402 -27.18 -15.49 10.12
CA CYS A 402 -26.68 -14.53 9.15
C CYS A 402 -26.49 -13.14 9.78
N LEU A 403 -25.39 -12.47 9.43
CA LEU A 403 -25.15 -11.08 9.73
C LEU A 403 -26.19 -10.22 9.01
N THR A 404 -26.87 -9.35 9.76
CA THR A 404 -27.93 -8.49 9.22
C THR A 404 -27.68 -7.02 9.51
N GLY A 405 -28.00 -6.16 8.54
CA GLY A 405 -28.15 -4.72 8.72
C GLY A 405 -29.46 -4.31 9.42
N GLY A 406 -30.24 -5.27 9.92
CA GLY A 406 -31.44 -5.02 10.71
C GLY A 406 -32.49 -4.22 9.93
N ALA A 407 -32.98 -3.13 10.51
CA ALA A 407 -33.96 -2.22 9.91
C ALA A 407 -33.48 -1.62 8.56
N GLY A 408 -32.16 -1.59 8.31
CA GLY A 408 -31.63 -1.10 7.04
C GLY A 408 -31.70 0.42 6.90
N SER A 409 -31.58 1.16 8.00
CA SER A 409 -31.45 2.62 8.05
C SER A 409 -30.11 3.03 8.67
N ASP A 410 -29.65 4.25 8.36
CA ASP A 410 -28.42 4.83 8.90
C ASP A 410 -28.36 4.72 10.45
N GLY A 411 -27.22 4.29 10.98
CA GLY A 411 -26.98 4.07 12.40
C GLY A 411 -27.57 2.78 12.98
N THR A 412 -28.15 1.90 12.17
CA THR A 412 -28.70 0.63 12.67
C THR A 412 -27.57 -0.31 13.08
N PRO A 413 -27.49 -0.77 14.34
CA PRO A 413 -26.49 -1.75 14.76
C PRO A 413 -26.63 -3.07 14.01
N LEU A 414 -25.51 -3.69 13.69
CA LEU A 414 -25.50 -5.03 13.14
C LEU A 414 -25.87 -6.06 14.23
N ALA A 415 -26.56 -7.10 13.80
CA ALA A 415 -26.96 -8.22 14.63
C ALA A 415 -26.87 -9.53 13.83
N LEU A 416 -27.16 -10.65 14.47
CA LEU A 416 -27.35 -11.93 13.79
C LEU A 416 -28.82 -12.33 13.85
N ALA A 417 -29.33 -12.86 12.73
CA ALA A 417 -30.69 -13.36 12.61
C ALA A 417 -30.72 -14.66 11.81
N PRO A 418 -31.78 -15.49 11.93
CA PRO A 418 -31.96 -16.64 11.06
C PRO A 418 -31.78 -16.26 9.59
N CYS A 419 -31.03 -17.08 8.86
CA CYS A 419 -30.76 -16.84 7.46
C CYS A 419 -32.03 -16.96 6.62
N ASP A 420 -32.50 -15.85 6.06
CA ASP A 420 -33.76 -15.79 5.31
C ASP A 420 -33.59 -15.25 3.87
N GLY A 421 -32.36 -14.82 3.52
CA GLY A 421 -32.03 -14.31 2.19
C GLY A 421 -32.61 -12.91 1.91
N GLN A 422 -33.11 -12.21 2.93
CA GLN A 422 -33.61 -10.86 2.77
C GLN A 422 -32.49 -9.88 2.36
N PRO A 423 -32.81 -8.79 1.64
CA PRO A 423 -31.79 -7.86 1.14
C PRO A 423 -30.88 -7.24 2.21
N ASN A 424 -31.34 -7.14 3.46
CA ASN A 424 -30.55 -6.67 4.61
C ASN A 424 -29.58 -7.73 5.17
N GLN A 425 -29.60 -8.96 4.66
CA GLN A 425 -28.63 -10.04 4.96
C GLN A 425 -27.70 -10.33 3.79
N LEU A 426 -27.91 -9.66 2.65
CA LEU A 426 -27.06 -9.79 1.47
C LEU A 426 -26.01 -8.67 1.50
N TRP A 427 -24.74 -9.08 1.50
CA TRP A 427 -23.59 -8.20 1.62
C TRP A 427 -22.79 -8.16 0.32
N LYS A 428 -22.59 -6.96 -0.21
CA LYS A 428 -21.66 -6.68 -1.28
C LYS A 428 -20.32 -6.32 -0.66
N ILE A 429 -19.31 -7.15 -0.88
CA ILE A 429 -17.93 -6.87 -0.47
C ILE A 429 -17.25 -6.20 -1.66
N SER A 430 -16.89 -4.94 -1.52
CA SER A 430 -16.33 -4.12 -2.58
C SER A 430 -14.80 -4.06 -2.48
N GLU A 431 -14.13 -3.87 -3.63
CA GLU A 431 -12.67 -3.71 -3.71
C GLU A 431 -12.17 -2.38 -3.09
N ASP A 432 -13.07 -1.41 -2.94
CA ASP A 432 -12.83 -0.14 -2.24
C ASP A 432 -12.79 -0.29 -0.70
N GLY A 433 -12.85 -1.52 -0.19
CA GLY A 433 -12.81 -1.85 1.23
C GLY A 433 -14.11 -1.57 1.99
N THR A 434 -15.18 -1.20 1.29
CA THR A 434 -16.52 -1.13 1.88
C THR A 434 -17.22 -2.49 1.82
N ILE A 435 -17.97 -2.80 2.88
CA ILE A 435 -18.88 -3.95 2.91
C ILE A 435 -20.29 -3.39 3.04
N GLN A 436 -21.11 -3.58 2.01
CA GLN A 436 -22.37 -2.85 1.84
C GLN A 436 -23.58 -3.77 1.92
N THR A 437 -24.67 -3.27 2.50
CA THR A 437 -26.00 -3.89 2.41
C THR A 437 -27.05 -2.81 2.26
N LYS A 438 -28.05 -3.03 1.40
CA LYS A 438 -29.10 -2.04 1.06
C LYS A 438 -28.56 -0.63 0.69
N GLY A 439 -27.37 -0.55 0.08
CA GLY A 439 -26.73 0.72 -0.30
C GLY A 439 -26.10 1.49 0.87
N LEU A 440 -26.01 0.89 2.06
CA LEU A 440 -25.34 1.43 3.23
C LEU A 440 -24.06 0.61 3.53
N CYS A 441 -23.08 1.26 4.13
CA CYS A 441 -21.77 0.69 4.45
C CYS A 441 -21.72 0.18 5.89
N MET A 442 -21.07 -0.96 6.11
CA MET A 442 -20.62 -1.40 7.44
C MET A 442 -19.72 -0.32 8.05
N ASP A 443 -19.96 0.02 9.31
CA ASP A 443 -19.40 1.21 9.96
C ASP A 443 -19.08 0.92 11.44
N ALA A 444 -17.87 1.29 11.89
CA ALA A 444 -17.54 1.35 13.31
C ALA A 444 -18.20 2.60 13.91
N ALA A 445 -19.17 2.40 14.81
CA ALA A 445 -20.05 3.48 15.25
C ALA A 445 -19.25 4.69 15.78
N TRP A 446 -19.57 5.87 15.24
CA TRP A 446 -18.92 7.15 15.56
C TRP A 446 -17.41 7.19 15.27
N GLY A 447 -16.89 6.26 14.47
CA GLY A 447 -15.47 6.12 14.17
C GLY A 447 -14.62 5.69 15.36
N ALA A 448 -15.22 5.14 16.42
CA ALA A 448 -14.51 4.68 17.59
C ALA A 448 -13.62 3.46 17.27
N THR A 449 -12.43 3.42 17.89
CA THR A 449 -11.42 2.37 17.69
C THR A 449 -11.29 1.44 18.89
N GLU A 450 -12.11 1.64 19.94
CA GLU A 450 -12.02 0.88 21.19
C GLU A 450 -12.71 -0.48 21.08
N ALA A 451 -12.27 -1.45 21.90
CA ALA A 451 -12.97 -2.72 22.01
C ALA A 451 -14.36 -2.51 22.64
N GLY A 452 -15.37 -3.20 22.12
CA GLY A 452 -16.77 -3.00 22.48
C GLY A 452 -17.51 -1.98 21.60
N THR A 453 -16.82 -1.30 20.68
CA THR A 453 -17.46 -0.39 19.72
C THR A 453 -18.51 -1.15 18.91
N SER A 454 -19.74 -0.64 18.89
CA SER A 454 -20.82 -1.22 18.07
C SER A 454 -20.48 -1.11 16.59
N VAL A 455 -20.72 -2.18 15.83
CA VAL A 455 -20.71 -2.12 14.37
C VAL A 455 -22.13 -1.84 13.91
N GLN A 456 -22.29 -0.94 12.95
CA GLN A 456 -23.58 -0.50 12.42
C GLN A 456 -23.54 -0.45 10.89
N ILE A 457 -24.68 -0.19 10.26
CA ILE A 457 -24.73 0.31 8.88
C ILE A 457 -24.87 1.83 8.89
N ALA A 458 -24.18 2.50 7.99
CA ALA A 458 -24.25 3.94 7.82
C ALA A 458 -24.18 4.37 6.36
N ASN A 459 -24.55 5.63 6.08
CA ASN A 459 -24.37 6.23 4.77
C ASN A 459 -22.89 6.13 4.34
N CYS A 460 -22.65 5.60 3.14
CA CYS A 460 -21.30 5.46 2.62
C CYS A 460 -20.68 6.83 2.39
N SER A 461 -19.53 7.06 3.02
CA SER A 461 -18.86 8.37 3.07
C SER A 461 -17.37 8.31 2.71
N GLY A 462 -16.80 7.10 2.58
CA GLY A 462 -15.35 6.90 2.44
C GLY A 462 -14.57 7.14 3.75
N ASN A 463 -15.26 7.30 4.88
CA ASN A 463 -14.62 7.47 6.19
C ASN A 463 -13.84 6.20 6.56
N PRO A 464 -12.65 6.32 7.18
CA PRO A 464 -11.90 5.18 7.69
C PRO A 464 -12.70 4.19 8.55
N ALA A 465 -13.71 4.68 9.27
CA ALA A 465 -14.61 3.86 10.08
C ALA A 465 -15.42 2.83 9.27
N GLN A 466 -15.55 3.00 7.94
CA GLN A 466 -16.38 2.19 7.05
C GLN A 466 -15.60 1.13 6.28
N GLN A 467 -14.36 0.90 6.70
CA GLN A 467 -13.38 0.15 5.93
C GLN A 467 -13.10 -1.18 6.60
N PHE A 468 -13.69 -2.21 6.01
CA PHE A 468 -13.72 -3.57 6.51
C PHE A 468 -13.30 -4.55 5.42
N SER A 469 -12.62 -5.59 5.83
CA SER A 469 -12.19 -6.67 4.95
C SER A 469 -12.63 -8.00 5.53
N LEU A 470 -13.10 -8.90 4.69
CA LEU A 470 -13.31 -10.29 5.08
C LEU A 470 -12.05 -11.08 4.75
N ARG A 471 -11.33 -11.57 5.77
CA ARG A 471 -10.06 -12.29 5.66
C ARG A 471 -10.17 -13.61 6.41
N ASN A 472 -10.04 -14.75 5.72
CA ASN A 472 -10.18 -16.08 6.33
C ASN A 472 -11.46 -16.18 7.18
N ASP A 473 -12.59 -15.82 6.55
CA ASP A 473 -13.91 -15.67 7.18
C ASP A 473 -13.99 -14.67 8.33
N THR A 474 -12.90 -13.97 8.69
CA THR A 474 -12.93 -12.97 9.75
C THR A 474 -13.17 -11.59 9.18
N LEU A 475 -14.18 -10.89 9.69
CA LEU A 475 -14.42 -9.49 9.37
C LEU A 475 -13.48 -8.61 10.20
N TYR A 476 -12.57 -7.90 9.54
CA TYR A 476 -11.50 -7.12 10.16
C TYR A 476 -11.51 -5.68 9.67
N THR A 477 -11.28 -4.73 10.59
CA THR A 477 -11.04 -3.33 10.26
C THR A 477 -9.63 -2.91 10.64
N SER A 478 -8.92 -2.33 9.66
CA SER A 478 -7.59 -1.76 9.88
C SER A 478 -7.63 -0.42 10.62
N HIS A 479 -8.77 0.28 10.60
CA HIS A 479 -8.98 1.54 11.32
C HIS A 479 -8.80 1.36 12.84
N ALA A 480 -9.21 0.22 13.39
CA ALA A 480 -9.14 -0.08 14.81
C ALA A 480 -8.17 -1.22 15.18
N ASP A 481 -7.57 -1.91 14.20
CA ASP A 481 -6.87 -3.19 14.38
C ASP A 481 -7.72 -4.19 15.18
N LYS A 482 -8.96 -4.39 14.73
CA LYS A 482 -9.98 -5.19 15.43
C LYS A 482 -10.83 -6.02 14.49
N CYS A 483 -11.37 -7.08 15.06
CA CYS A 483 -12.27 -8.00 14.40
C CYS A 483 -13.70 -7.75 14.83
N VAL A 484 -14.63 -7.89 13.89
CA VAL A 484 -16.06 -7.90 14.13
C VAL A 484 -16.40 -9.22 14.79
N ARG A 485 -17.08 -9.16 15.94
CA ARG A 485 -17.40 -10.33 16.74
C ARG A 485 -18.85 -10.28 17.20
N GLU A 486 -19.49 -11.44 17.20
CA GLU A 486 -20.82 -11.61 17.78
C GLU A 486 -20.73 -11.63 19.32
N ILE A 487 -21.68 -10.95 19.95
CA ILE A 487 -21.79 -10.80 21.40
C ILE A 487 -23.23 -11.12 21.82
N ASP A 488 -23.37 -11.89 22.90
CA ASP A 488 -24.65 -12.30 23.48
C ASP A 488 -25.57 -13.03 22.48
N HIS A 489 -25.03 -14.07 21.83
CA HIS A 489 -25.76 -14.96 20.91
C HIS A 489 -26.43 -14.20 19.76
N GLY A 490 -25.73 -13.24 19.18
CA GLY A 490 -26.12 -12.50 18.00
C GLY A 490 -26.94 -11.25 18.28
N LYS A 491 -27.21 -10.91 19.55
CA LYS A 491 -27.95 -9.68 19.89
C LYS A 491 -27.17 -8.40 19.60
N SER A 492 -25.84 -8.48 19.59
CA SER A 492 -25.00 -7.36 19.19
C SER A 492 -23.75 -7.83 18.47
N VAL A 493 -23.24 -6.97 17.59
CA VAL A 493 -22.01 -7.20 16.85
C VAL A 493 -21.09 -6.01 17.12
N GLN A 494 -19.88 -6.30 17.60
CA GLN A 494 -18.96 -5.28 18.11
C GLN A 494 -17.54 -5.52 17.60
N LEU A 495 -16.72 -4.46 17.62
CA LEU A 495 -15.28 -4.56 17.45
C LEU A 495 -14.64 -5.15 18.70
N GLN A 496 -13.80 -6.17 18.54
CA GLN A 496 -13.05 -6.81 19.61
C GLN A 496 -11.60 -7.05 19.18
N PRO A 497 -10.65 -7.21 20.12
CA PRO A 497 -9.33 -7.73 19.77
C PRO A 497 -9.49 -9.05 19.01
N CYS A 498 -8.79 -9.18 17.89
CA CYS A 498 -8.87 -10.36 17.05
C CYS A 498 -8.40 -11.60 17.81
N GLY A 499 -9.24 -12.63 17.81
CA GLY A 499 -8.90 -13.99 18.24
C GLY A 499 -8.85 -14.93 17.04
N ASN A 500 -9.11 -16.22 17.31
CA ASN A 500 -9.30 -17.27 16.31
C ASN A 500 -10.52 -18.15 16.64
N GLY A 501 -11.57 -17.55 17.23
CA GLY A 501 -12.73 -18.26 17.74
C GLY A 501 -13.96 -18.18 16.81
N PRO A 502 -14.92 -19.11 16.90
CA PRO A 502 -16.08 -19.15 16.00
C PRO A 502 -17.00 -17.92 16.11
N LEU A 503 -16.86 -17.11 17.17
CA LEU A 503 -17.65 -15.88 17.39
C LEU A 503 -17.27 -14.75 16.43
N GLU A 504 -16.08 -14.79 15.81
CA GLU A 504 -15.60 -13.78 14.86
C GLU A 504 -15.46 -14.31 13.42
N LEU A 505 -15.85 -15.57 13.19
CA LEU A 505 -15.85 -16.19 11.86
C LEU A 505 -17.23 -16.04 11.21
N PHE A 506 -17.22 -15.54 9.98
CA PHE A 506 -18.34 -15.17 9.11
C PHE A 506 -18.11 -15.76 7.72
N ARG A 507 -18.54 -17.00 7.51
CA ARG A 507 -18.40 -17.69 6.22
C ARG A 507 -19.35 -17.13 5.18
N ARG A 508 -18.85 -17.02 3.95
CA ARG A 508 -19.69 -16.72 2.78
C ARG A 508 -20.55 -17.93 2.43
N LYS A 509 -21.79 -17.70 2.01
CA LYS A 509 -22.68 -18.70 1.43
C LYS A 509 -23.13 -18.30 0.03
#